data_AF-A0A7C7C2U9-F1
#
_entry.id   AF-A0A7C7C2U9-F1
#
_cell.length_a   1.000
_cell.length_b   1.000
_cell.length_c   1.000
_cell.angle_alpha   90.00
_cell.angle_beta   90.00
_cell.angle_gamma   90.00
#
_symmetry.space_group_name_H-M   'P 1'
#
loop_
_entity.id
_entity.type
_entity.pdbx_description
1 polymer ?
#
loop_
_entity_poly.entity_id
_entity_poly.type
_entity_poly.pdbx_seq_one_letter_code
_entity_poly.pdbx_strand_id
1 'polypeptide(L)'
;MDKILLYHHMGLGDHLMCHGIVREYCSRYDEVVTFAKPHNHDSVCFMYRDLINLEVVKANDIEVQIYINKNPQYFVKYIGFGGLDYSSSESLDQQFYKMANVDLEHKYSSFQSLPRDEDREDKLFSELIPKNEEYIFFHDDTSRNMKIELSKGMFTLQADKKYTSCIFDYCKIIENAAEIHVIDSSFFFLTDCLHYHNSIQKLYCHRYIRIGSFLSSIEIPHHKKEWNILNEKL
;
A
#
# COMPACT_ATOMS: atom_id res chain seq x y z
N MET A 1 16.33 -26.43 5.04
CA MET A 1 15.23 -25.76 4.37
C MET A 1 14.91 -24.58 5.24
N ASP A 2 15.26 -23.39 4.77
CA ASP A 2 15.27 -22.18 5.58
C ASP A 2 13.88 -21.57 5.54
N LYS A 3 13.23 -21.53 6.71
CA LYS A 3 11.84 -21.10 6.86
C LYS A 3 11.74 -19.85 7.70
N ILE A 4 10.98 -18.87 7.23
CA ILE A 4 10.80 -17.60 7.93
C ILE A 4 9.35 -17.14 7.99
N LEU A 5 8.97 -16.58 9.14
CA LEU A 5 7.76 -15.81 9.37
C LEU A 5 8.09 -14.32 9.34
N LEU A 6 7.52 -13.58 8.40
CA LEU A 6 7.60 -12.13 8.33
C LEU A 6 6.36 -11.52 8.96
N TYR A 7 6.54 -10.87 10.11
CA TYR A 7 5.45 -10.20 10.79
C TYR A 7 5.69 -8.69 10.87
N HIS A 8 4.79 -7.94 10.24
CA HIS A 8 4.70 -6.49 10.31
C HIS A 8 3.22 -6.09 10.56
N HIS A 9 2.94 -4.79 10.74
CA HIS A 9 1.56 -4.31 10.84
C HIS A 9 0.74 -4.72 9.61
N MET A 10 -0.51 -5.13 9.80
CA MET A 10 -1.32 -5.76 8.73
C MET A 10 -2.33 -4.79 8.07
N GLY A 11 -2.08 -3.48 8.14
CA GLY A 11 -2.81 -2.51 7.32
C GLY A 11 -2.43 -2.67 5.86
N LEU A 12 -3.35 -2.37 4.94
CA LEU A 12 -3.05 -2.52 3.50
C LEU A 12 -1.91 -1.59 3.03
N GLY A 13 -1.79 -0.41 3.63
CA GLY A 13 -0.65 0.48 3.40
C GLY A 13 0.67 -0.11 3.88
N ASP A 14 0.68 -0.81 5.03
CA ASP A 14 1.87 -1.48 5.55
C ASP A 14 2.33 -2.60 4.61
N HIS A 15 1.39 -3.36 4.04
CA HIS A 15 1.70 -4.37 3.02
C HIS A 15 2.36 -3.76 1.77
N LEU A 16 1.80 -2.66 1.26
CA LEU A 16 2.37 -1.93 0.12
C LEU A 16 3.71 -1.27 0.46
N MET A 17 3.95 -0.90 1.71
CA MET A 17 5.22 -0.35 2.15
C MET A 17 6.29 -1.44 2.30
N CYS A 18 5.94 -2.59 2.87
CA CYS A 18 6.83 -3.71 3.15
C CYS A 18 6.97 -4.71 1.99
N HIS A 19 6.29 -4.52 0.86
CA HIS A 19 6.28 -5.54 -0.20
C HIS A 19 7.67 -5.87 -0.76
N GLY A 20 8.56 -4.88 -0.89
CA GLY A 20 9.94 -5.10 -1.32
C GLY A 20 10.72 -5.95 -0.32
N ILE A 21 10.46 -5.76 0.98
CA ILE A 21 11.03 -6.62 2.03
C ILE A 21 10.52 -8.06 1.89
N VAL A 22 9.22 -8.27 1.72
CA VAL A 22 8.66 -9.63 1.56
C VAL A 22 9.26 -10.34 0.35
N ARG A 23 9.33 -9.65 -0.81
CA ARG A 23 9.93 -10.17 -2.04
C ARG A 23 11.41 -10.52 -1.86
N GLU A 24 12.17 -9.65 -1.20
CA GLU A 24 13.59 -9.90 -0.90
C GLU A 24 13.79 -11.10 0.02
N TYR A 25 12.89 -11.33 0.97
CA TYR A 25 12.97 -12.53 1.81
C TYR A 25 12.53 -13.80 1.07
N CYS A 26 11.59 -13.70 0.13
CA CYS A 26 11.25 -14.82 -0.74
C CYS A 26 12.41 -15.25 -1.67
N SER A 27 13.38 -14.36 -1.96
CA SER A 27 14.59 -14.74 -2.71
C SER A 27 15.67 -15.40 -1.84
N ARG A 28 15.60 -15.23 -0.52
CA ARG A 28 16.60 -15.70 0.45
C ARG A 28 16.21 -16.98 1.18
N TYR A 29 14.91 -17.31 1.25
CA TYR A 29 14.37 -18.41 2.05
C TYR A 29 13.57 -19.38 1.19
N ASP A 30 13.58 -20.65 1.57
CA ASP A 30 12.85 -21.71 0.85
C ASP A 30 11.34 -21.64 1.10
N GLU A 31 10.95 -21.14 2.27
CA GLU A 31 9.54 -20.99 2.67
C GLU A 31 9.36 -19.70 3.48
N VAL A 32 8.48 -18.84 3.00
CA VAL A 32 8.13 -17.58 3.65
C VAL A 32 6.66 -17.60 4.01
N VAL A 33 6.34 -17.15 5.21
CA VAL A 33 4.96 -16.95 5.63
C VAL A 33 4.80 -15.51 6.07
N THR A 34 3.73 -14.86 5.61
CA THR A 34 3.29 -13.56 6.11
C THR A 34 1.79 -13.60 6.44
N PHE A 35 1.27 -12.53 7.01
CA PHE A 35 -0.08 -12.48 7.55
C PHE A 35 -0.85 -11.29 6.99
N ALA A 36 -2.13 -11.49 6.69
CA ALA A 36 -3.01 -10.40 6.29
C ALA A 36 -4.32 -10.45 7.09
N LYS A 37 -4.84 -9.28 7.45
CA LYS A 37 -6.19 -9.19 8.02
C LYS A 37 -7.21 -9.75 7.01
N PRO A 38 -8.31 -10.38 7.46
CA PRO A 38 -9.30 -10.97 6.57
C PRO A 38 -9.81 -10.02 5.47
N HIS A 39 -9.99 -8.74 5.79
CA HIS A 39 -10.51 -7.73 4.87
C HIS A 39 -9.47 -7.15 3.88
N ASN A 40 -8.19 -7.49 4.02
CA ASN A 40 -7.10 -7.12 3.11
C ASN A 40 -6.55 -8.33 2.35
N HIS A 41 -6.91 -9.56 2.75
CA HIS A 41 -6.28 -10.78 2.28
C HIS A 41 -6.31 -10.95 0.76
N ASP A 42 -7.45 -10.68 0.11
CA ASP A 42 -7.56 -10.77 -1.35
C ASP A 42 -6.53 -9.88 -2.07
N SER A 43 -6.36 -8.65 -1.60
CA SER A 43 -5.36 -7.72 -2.15
C SER A 43 -3.93 -8.20 -1.88
N VAL A 44 -3.64 -8.65 -0.66
CA VAL A 44 -2.28 -9.11 -0.29
C VAL A 44 -1.89 -10.39 -1.04
N CYS A 45 -2.82 -11.34 -1.18
CA CYS A 45 -2.61 -12.52 -2.01
C CYS A 45 -2.39 -12.15 -3.48
N PHE A 46 -3.18 -11.22 -4.02
CA PHE A 46 -2.99 -10.77 -5.40
C PHE A 46 -1.59 -10.14 -5.60
N MET A 47 -1.14 -9.29 -4.67
CA MET A 47 0.15 -8.60 -4.73
C MET A 47 1.34 -9.57 -4.85
N TYR A 48 1.21 -10.77 -4.30
CA TYR A 48 2.27 -11.78 -4.25
C TYR A 48 1.92 -13.08 -4.98
N ARG A 49 0.90 -13.08 -5.85
CA ARG A 49 0.43 -14.31 -6.51
C ARG A 49 1.47 -14.99 -7.41
N ASP A 50 2.55 -14.28 -7.74
CA ASP A 50 3.72 -14.77 -8.47
C ASP A 50 4.74 -15.52 -7.60
N LEU A 51 4.66 -15.39 -6.27
CA LEU A 51 5.63 -15.96 -5.33
C LEU A 51 5.17 -17.34 -4.84
N ILE A 52 5.74 -18.40 -5.44
CA ILE A 52 5.36 -19.79 -5.14
C ILE A 52 5.75 -20.28 -3.75
N ASN A 53 6.75 -19.64 -3.12
CA ASN A 53 7.27 -19.99 -1.80
C ASN A 53 6.72 -19.10 -0.68
N LEU A 54 5.74 -18.24 -0.98
CA LEU A 54 5.08 -17.39 0.01
C LEU A 54 3.69 -17.91 0.35
N GLU A 55 3.43 -18.13 1.64
CA GLU A 55 2.09 -18.29 2.18
C GLU A 55 1.61 -16.97 2.82
N VAL A 56 0.39 -16.54 2.47
CA VAL A 56 -0.30 -15.41 3.11
C VAL A 56 -1.43 -15.95 3.98
N VAL A 57 -1.21 -15.99 5.30
CA VAL A 57 -2.17 -16.53 6.27
C VAL A 57 -3.19 -15.45 6.66
N LYS A 58 -4.49 -15.77 6.59
CA LYS A 58 -5.56 -14.92 7.14
C LYS A 58 -5.49 -14.93 8.67
N ALA A 59 -5.19 -13.80 9.29
CA ALA A 59 -5.09 -13.71 10.75
C ALA A 59 -5.32 -12.29 11.29
N ASN A 60 -5.89 -12.20 12.49
CA ASN A 60 -5.82 -11.04 13.37
C ASN A 60 -4.61 -11.13 14.31
N ASP A 61 -4.32 -10.09 15.09
CA ASP A 61 -3.06 -10.03 15.86
C ASP A 61 -2.92 -11.17 16.87
N ILE A 62 -4.02 -11.54 17.52
CA ILE A 62 -4.08 -12.69 18.44
C ILE A 62 -3.80 -14.01 17.69
N GLU A 63 -4.37 -14.18 16.51
CA GLU A 63 -4.21 -15.39 15.69
C GLU A 63 -2.78 -15.52 15.16
N VAL A 64 -2.13 -14.40 14.82
CA VAL A 64 -0.71 -14.38 14.44
C VAL A 64 0.16 -14.90 15.60
N GLN A 65 -0.06 -14.42 16.82
CA GLN A 65 0.70 -14.89 17.99
C GLN A 65 0.50 -16.39 18.24
N ILE A 66 -0.74 -16.88 18.10
CA ILE A 66 -1.04 -18.32 18.20
C ILE A 66 -0.31 -19.10 17.10
N TYR A 67 -0.31 -18.60 15.86
CA TYR A 67 0.38 -19.24 14.74
C TYR A 67 1.88 -19.33 15.00
N ILE A 68 2.52 -18.22 15.40
CA ILE A 68 3.96 -18.18 15.72
C ILE A 68 4.30 -19.21 16.80
N ASN A 69 3.54 -19.24 17.90
CA ASN A 69 3.79 -20.17 19.01
C ASN A 69 3.59 -21.64 18.63
N LYS A 70 2.68 -21.93 17.71
CA LYS A 70 2.44 -23.29 17.20
C LYS A 70 3.47 -23.73 16.17
N ASN A 71 4.26 -22.81 15.63
CA ASN A 71 5.21 -23.06 14.57
C ASN A 71 6.65 -22.63 14.95
N PRO A 72 7.24 -23.21 16.02
CA PRO A 72 8.56 -22.81 16.52
C PRO A 72 9.72 -23.13 15.56
N GLN A 73 9.46 -23.88 14.48
CA GLN A 73 10.43 -24.20 13.43
C GLN A 73 10.77 -23.02 12.51
N TYR A 74 9.94 -21.97 12.47
CA TYR A 74 10.24 -20.78 11.66
C TYR A 74 11.07 -19.79 12.47
N PHE A 75 12.06 -19.20 11.82
CA PHE A 75 12.63 -17.96 12.32
C PHE A 75 11.59 -16.83 12.18
N VAL A 76 11.42 -15.98 13.19
CA VAL A 76 10.43 -14.89 13.14
C VAL A 76 11.15 -13.56 13.01
N LYS A 77 10.86 -12.83 11.94
CA LYS A 77 11.32 -11.46 11.73
C LYS A 77 10.18 -10.48 11.95
N TYR A 78 10.30 -9.71 13.03
CA TYR A 78 9.41 -8.60 13.34
C TYR A 78 9.89 -7.32 12.65
N ILE A 79 8.99 -6.58 12.00
CA ILE A 79 9.29 -5.31 11.32
C ILE A 79 8.28 -4.27 11.81
N GLY A 80 8.76 -3.11 12.25
CA GLY A 80 7.91 -1.99 12.67
C GLY A 80 7.30 -2.08 14.07
N PHE A 81 7.42 -3.20 14.79
CA PHE A 81 6.87 -3.36 16.15
C PHE A 81 7.73 -2.76 17.27
N GLY A 82 8.91 -2.22 16.96
CA GLY A 82 9.83 -1.64 17.94
C GLY A 82 11.16 -1.23 17.30
N GLY A 83 11.97 -0.47 18.03
CA GLY A 83 13.26 0.03 17.52
C GLY A 83 13.15 1.16 16.49
N LEU A 84 11.98 1.81 16.40
CA LEU A 84 11.76 2.99 15.58
C LEU A 84 12.25 4.23 16.32
N ASP A 85 13.07 5.03 15.63
CA ASP A 85 13.54 6.31 16.09
C ASP A 85 12.67 7.42 15.48
N TYR A 86 11.69 7.88 16.24
CA TYR A 86 10.81 8.99 15.84
C TYR A 86 11.48 10.37 15.92
N SER A 87 12.72 10.45 16.43
CA SER A 87 13.52 11.68 16.40
C SER A 87 14.45 11.75 15.20
N SER A 88 14.59 10.63 14.47
CA SER A 88 15.33 10.55 13.22
C SER A 88 14.63 11.34 12.11
N SER A 89 15.41 11.88 11.18
CA SER A 89 14.94 12.44 9.91
C SER A 89 14.72 11.37 8.84
N GLU A 90 14.53 10.13 9.27
CA GLU A 90 14.29 9.00 8.38
C GLU A 90 12.82 8.63 8.43
N SER A 91 12.23 8.49 7.25
CA SER A 91 10.86 8.05 7.10
C SER A 91 10.68 6.64 7.65
N LEU A 92 9.45 6.29 8.02
CA LEU A 92 9.16 4.97 8.60
C LEU A 92 9.61 3.81 7.70
N ASP A 93 9.40 3.92 6.39
CA ASP A 93 9.85 2.90 5.45
C ASP A 93 11.38 2.80 5.40
N GLN A 94 12.12 3.91 5.43
CA GLN A 94 13.59 3.85 5.55
C GLN A 94 14.02 3.03 6.77
N GLN A 95 13.38 3.27 7.92
CA GLN A 95 13.68 2.52 9.14
C GLN A 95 13.29 1.04 9.01
N PHE A 96 12.16 0.72 8.40
CA PHE A 96 11.71 -0.68 8.21
C PHE A 96 12.68 -1.46 7.31
N TYR A 97 13.13 -0.85 6.22
CA TYR A 97 14.07 -1.47 5.28
C TYR A 97 15.45 -1.68 5.94
N LYS A 98 15.91 -0.73 6.75
CA LYS A 98 17.11 -0.92 7.60
C LYS A 98 16.96 -2.06 8.60
N MET A 99 15.84 -2.12 9.34
CA MET A 99 15.55 -3.22 10.27
C MET A 99 15.56 -4.57 9.55
N ALA A 100 15.08 -4.60 8.31
CA ALA A 100 15.03 -5.79 7.48
C ALA A 100 16.36 -6.15 6.80
N ASN A 101 17.35 -5.26 6.82
CA ASN A 101 18.58 -5.36 6.04
C ASN A 101 18.29 -5.55 4.54
N VAL A 102 17.47 -4.63 4.01
CA VAL A 102 17.06 -4.53 2.61
C VAL A 102 17.23 -3.07 2.17
N ASP A 103 17.71 -2.84 0.96
CA ASP A 103 17.80 -1.49 0.40
C ASP A 103 16.39 -0.96 0.09
N LEU A 104 16.08 0.29 0.47
CA LEU A 104 14.79 0.93 0.20
C LEU A 104 14.46 0.93 -1.30
N GLU A 105 15.45 0.97 -2.19
CA GLU A 105 15.23 0.89 -3.63
C GLU A 105 14.52 -0.40 -4.07
N HIS A 106 14.57 -1.47 -3.26
CA HIS A 106 13.78 -2.69 -3.50
C HIS A 106 12.27 -2.46 -3.39
N LYS A 107 11.81 -1.46 -2.64
CA LYS A 107 10.40 -1.01 -2.65
C LYS A 107 9.96 -0.70 -4.09
N TYR A 108 10.75 0.06 -4.82
CA TYR A 108 10.36 0.52 -6.15
C TYR A 108 10.68 -0.50 -7.24
N SER A 109 11.89 -1.05 -7.23
CA SER A 109 12.33 -1.99 -8.27
C SER A 109 11.51 -3.29 -8.27
N SER A 110 11.13 -3.82 -7.10
CA SER A 110 10.31 -5.03 -7.03
C SER A 110 8.83 -4.80 -7.37
N PHE A 111 8.37 -3.54 -7.41
CA PHE A 111 7.02 -3.22 -7.88
C PHE A 111 6.91 -3.32 -9.41
N GLN A 112 8.03 -3.27 -10.14
CA GLN A 112 8.05 -3.51 -11.59
C GLN A 112 7.62 -4.94 -11.94
N SER A 113 7.81 -5.91 -11.03
CA SER A 113 7.33 -7.27 -11.19
C SER A 113 5.96 -7.51 -10.54
N LEU A 114 5.21 -6.47 -10.19
CA LEU A 114 3.87 -6.61 -9.66
C LEU A 114 2.97 -7.30 -10.71
N PRO A 115 2.32 -8.43 -10.37
CA PRO A 115 1.39 -9.09 -11.28
C PRO A 115 0.17 -8.21 -11.58
N ARG A 116 -0.08 -7.90 -12.86
CA ARG A 116 -1.26 -7.14 -13.32
C ARG A 116 -2.36 -8.06 -13.86
N ASP A 117 -3.61 -7.62 -13.79
CA ASP A 117 -4.77 -8.38 -14.29
C ASP A 117 -5.58 -7.47 -15.20
N GLU A 118 -5.12 -7.36 -16.44
CA GLU A 118 -5.65 -6.41 -17.42
C GLU A 118 -7.14 -6.58 -17.63
N ASP A 119 -7.67 -7.82 -17.62
CA ASP A 119 -9.10 -8.07 -17.78
C ASP A 119 -9.93 -7.46 -16.64
N ARG A 120 -9.47 -7.60 -15.38
CA ARG A 120 -10.15 -7.02 -14.21
C ARG A 120 -10.06 -5.50 -14.20
N GLU A 121 -8.88 -4.97 -14.52
CA GLU A 121 -8.64 -3.54 -14.59
C GLU A 121 -9.46 -2.88 -15.70
N ASP A 122 -9.51 -3.49 -16.89
CA ASP A 122 -10.27 -3.03 -18.04
C ASP A 122 -11.76 -3.06 -17.78
N LYS A 123 -12.24 -4.15 -17.16
CA LYS A 123 -13.63 -4.27 -16.73
C LYS A 123 -13.99 -3.14 -15.77
N LEU A 124 -13.25 -2.98 -14.68
CA LEU A 124 -13.51 -1.95 -13.66
C LEU A 124 -13.45 -0.54 -14.26
N PHE A 125 -12.45 -0.28 -15.10
CA PHE A 125 -12.31 1.00 -15.81
C PHE A 125 -13.52 1.29 -16.69
N SER A 126 -13.94 0.33 -17.53
CA SER A 126 -15.06 0.51 -18.46
C SER A 126 -16.42 0.65 -17.78
N GLU A 127 -16.59 0.06 -16.59
CA GLU A 127 -17.81 0.16 -15.78
C GLU A 127 -17.92 1.49 -15.05
N LEU A 128 -16.80 2.07 -14.61
CA LEU A 128 -16.79 3.23 -13.71
C LEU A 128 -16.41 4.55 -14.37
N ILE A 129 -15.66 4.52 -15.48
CA ILE A 129 -15.12 5.74 -16.11
C ILE A 129 -15.92 6.07 -17.38
N PRO A 130 -16.52 7.27 -17.46
CA PRO A 130 -17.17 7.75 -18.69
C PRO A 130 -16.18 7.82 -19.87
N LYS A 131 -16.65 7.46 -21.06
CA LYS A 131 -15.81 7.46 -22.26
C LYS A 131 -15.41 8.90 -22.64
N ASN A 132 -14.12 9.10 -22.90
CA ASN A 132 -13.53 10.37 -23.37
C ASN A 132 -13.71 11.55 -22.40
N GLU A 133 -13.83 11.30 -21.10
CA GLU A 133 -13.87 12.35 -20.08
C GLU A 133 -12.62 12.30 -19.19
N GLU A 134 -12.05 13.46 -18.90
CA GLU A 134 -11.07 13.61 -17.82
C GLU A 134 -11.77 13.42 -16.47
N TYR A 135 -11.05 12.87 -15.49
CA TYR A 135 -11.61 12.60 -14.17
C TYR A 135 -10.61 12.77 -13.03
N ILE A 136 -11.16 13.06 -11.85
CA ILE A 136 -10.46 12.94 -10.57
C ILE A 136 -10.71 11.54 -10.01
N PHE A 137 -9.62 10.82 -9.70
CA PHE A 137 -9.68 9.68 -8.79
C PHE A 137 -9.40 10.16 -7.37
N PHE A 138 -10.19 9.73 -6.39
CA PHE A 138 -9.94 10.09 -5.00
C PHE A 138 -10.20 8.98 -4.00
N HIS A 139 -9.53 9.06 -2.85
CA HIS A 139 -9.73 8.16 -1.72
C HIS A 139 -9.66 8.92 -0.40
N ASP A 140 -10.76 8.86 0.34
CA ASP A 140 -10.91 9.44 1.67
C ASP A 140 -11.53 8.40 2.63
N ASP A 141 -11.80 8.80 3.88
CA ASP A 141 -12.42 7.90 4.87
C ASP A 141 -13.48 8.65 5.68
N THR A 142 -14.66 8.78 5.07
CA THR A 142 -15.81 9.43 5.70
C THR A 142 -16.26 8.76 7.00
N SER A 143 -15.99 7.46 7.18
CA SER A 143 -16.33 6.73 8.42
C SER A 143 -15.50 7.22 9.62
N ARG A 144 -14.30 7.74 9.36
CA ARG A 144 -13.41 8.39 10.34
C ARG A 144 -13.46 9.91 10.27
N ASN A 145 -14.50 10.48 9.65
CA ASN A 145 -14.65 11.92 9.45
C ASN A 145 -13.49 12.55 8.65
N MET A 146 -12.84 11.76 7.78
CA MET A 146 -11.77 12.21 6.89
C MET A 146 -12.34 12.40 5.49
N LYS A 147 -12.85 13.59 5.18
CA LYS A 147 -13.51 13.87 3.90
C LYS A 147 -12.69 14.84 3.05
N ILE A 148 -12.41 14.45 1.81
CA ILE A 148 -11.79 15.34 0.82
C ILE A 148 -12.87 16.20 0.17
N GLU A 149 -12.61 17.51 0.06
CA GLU A 149 -13.45 18.43 -0.71
C GLU A 149 -12.77 18.70 -2.05
N LEU A 150 -13.43 18.30 -3.14
CA LEU A 150 -12.93 18.46 -4.50
C LEU A 150 -13.57 19.67 -5.18
N SER A 151 -12.83 20.29 -6.11
CA SER A 151 -13.37 21.33 -6.98
C SER A 151 -14.49 20.78 -7.87
N LYS A 152 -15.50 21.61 -8.12
CA LYS A 152 -16.60 21.26 -9.03
C LYS A 152 -16.15 21.36 -10.48
N GLY A 153 -16.70 20.54 -11.36
CA GLY A 153 -16.60 20.71 -12.82
C GLY A 153 -16.02 19.54 -13.60
N MET A 154 -15.52 18.49 -12.92
CA MET A 154 -15.02 17.28 -13.56
C MET A 154 -15.65 16.03 -12.91
N PHE A 155 -15.73 14.93 -13.65
CA PHE A 155 -16.18 13.65 -13.10
C PHE A 155 -15.26 13.21 -11.96
N THR A 156 -15.82 12.68 -10.88
CA THR A 156 -15.06 12.21 -9.73
C THR A 156 -15.38 10.75 -9.44
N LEU A 157 -14.35 9.95 -9.23
CA LEU A 157 -14.46 8.56 -8.82
C LEU A 157 -13.81 8.37 -7.44
N GLN A 158 -14.64 8.05 -6.45
CA GLN A 158 -14.19 7.62 -5.13
C GLN A 158 -13.83 6.14 -5.17
N ALA A 159 -12.64 5.78 -4.71
CA ALA A 159 -12.32 4.39 -4.42
C ALA A 159 -13.21 3.85 -3.30
N ASP A 160 -13.84 2.69 -3.54
CA ASP A 160 -14.78 2.06 -2.63
C ASP A 160 -14.70 0.53 -2.77
N LYS A 161 -14.81 -0.19 -1.65
CA LYS A 161 -14.81 -1.66 -1.61
C LYS A 161 -16.03 -2.28 -2.28
N LYS A 162 -17.10 -1.51 -2.51
CA LYS A 162 -18.28 -1.99 -3.25
C LYS A 162 -17.98 -2.34 -4.70
N TYR A 163 -16.92 -1.76 -5.28
CA TYR A 163 -16.56 -2.01 -6.67
C TYR A 163 -15.61 -3.20 -6.83
N THR A 164 -14.72 -3.42 -5.86
CA THR A 164 -13.77 -4.55 -5.86
C THR A 164 -13.20 -4.79 -4.45
N SER A 165 -12.85 -6.04 -4.15
CA SER A 165 -12.07 -6.40 -2.94
C SER A 165 -10.56 -6.26 -3.12
N CYS A 166 -10.09 -6.04 -4.35
CA CYS A 166 -8.68 -5.97 -4.71
C CYS A 166 -8.29 -4.56 -5.14
N ILE A 167 -7.38 -3.94 -4.38
CA ILE A 167 -6.93 -2.57 -4.67
C ILE A 167 -6.24 -2.45 -6.04
N PHE A 168 -5.63 -3.53 -6.55
CA PHE A 168 -4.89 -3.53 -7.81
C PHE A 168 -5.79 -3.45 -9.05
N ASP A 169 -7.08 -3.72 -8.92
CA ASP A 169 -8.01 -3.54 -10.05
C ASP A 169 -8.17 -2.05 -10.41
N TYR A 170 -7.80 -1.14 -9.50
CA TYR A 170 -7.79 0.30 -9.75
C TYR A 170 -6.56 0.78 -10.53
N CYS A 171 -5.57 -0.07 -10.84
CA CYS A 171 -4.32 0.41 -11.44
C CYS A 171 -4.55 1.17 -12.76
N LYS A 172 -5.35 0.65 -13.69
CA LYS A 172 -5.72 1.38 -14.92
C LYS A 172 -6.45 2.69 -14.65
N ILE A 173 -7.34 2.74 -13.66
CA ILE A 173 -8.05 3.96 -13.25
C ILE A 173 -7.06 5.00 -12.70
N ILE A 174 -6.09 4.58 -11.90
CA ILE A 174 -5.04 5.45 -11.34
C ILE A 174 -4.17 6.01 -12.47
N GLU A 175 -3.73 5.16 -13.40
CA GLU A 175 -2.83 5.53 -14.50
C GLU A 175 -3.43 6.58 -15.44
N ASN A 176 -4.76 6.52 -15.66
CA ASN A 176 -5.48 7.36 -16.62
C ASN A 176 -6.17 8.58 -15.98
N ALA A 177 -6.11 8.74 -14.65
CA ALA A 177 -6.74 9.89 -13.99
C ALA A 177 -6.03 11.20 -14.34
N ALA A 178 -6.78 12.30 -14.50
CA ALA A 178 -6.19 13.63 -14.66
C ALA A 178 -5.63 14.15 -13.34
N GLU A 179 -6.35 13.91 -12.24
CA GLU A 179 -5.92 14.25 -10.89
C GLU A 179 -6.19 13.10 -9.92
N ILE A 180 -5.31 12.94 -8.94
CA ILE A 180 -5.41 11.95 -7.86
C ILE A 180 -5.41 12.69 -6.53
N HIS A 181 -6.46 12.49 -5.74
CA HIS A 181 -6.60 13.09 -4.42
C HIS A 181 -6.78 12.01 -3.36
N VAL A 182 -5.76 11.77 -2.55
CA VAL A 182 -5.82 10.72 -1.52
C VAL A 182 -5.45 11.28 -0.17
N ILE A 183 -5.99 10.71 0.89
CA ILE A 183 -5.33 10.79 2.19
C ILE A 183 -4.11 9.85 2.21
N ASP A 184 -3.22 10.02 3.18
CA ASP A 184 -2.12 9.07 3.46
C ASP A 184 -2.69 7.67 3.73
N SER A 185 -2.82 6.86 2.68
CA SER A 185 -3.59 5.61 2.63
C SER A 185 -2.93 4.60 1.71
N SER A 186 -3.47 3.39 1.62
CA SER A 186 -2.99 2.38 0.68
C SER A 186 -2.93 2.88 -0.76
N PHE A 187 -3.85 3.76 -1.19
CA PHE A 187 -3.80 4.34 -2.54
C PHE A 187 -2.64 5.31 -2.75
N PHE A 188 -2.17 5.99 -1.70
CA PHE A 188 -0.93 6.79 -1.78
C PHE A 188 0.26 5.88 -2.08
N PHE A 189 0.46 4.81 -1.30
CA PHE A 189 1.55 3.86 -1.50
C PHE A 189 1.48 3.14 -2.86
N LEU A 190 0.28 2.67 -3.25
CA LEU A 190 0.08 2.02 -4.54
C LEU A 190 0.44 2.97 -5.70
N THR A 191 -0.11 4.18 -5.69
CA THR A 191 0.13 5.16 -6.76
C THR A 191 1.61 5.55 -6.86
N ASP A 192 2.29 5.72 -5.73
CA ASP A 192 3.71 6.07 -5.70
C ASP A 192 4.60 4.95 -6.26
N CYS A 193 4.26 3.69 -6.01
CA CYS A 193 5.05 2.54 -6.47
C CYS A 193 4.72 2.12 -7.92
N LEU A 194 3.53 2.45 -8.43
CA LEU A 194 3.12 2.08 -9.78
C LEU A 194 4.02 2.69 -10.86
N HIS A 195 4.53 1.82 -11.73
CA HIS A 195 5.42 2.20 -12.82
C HIS A 195 4.63 2.62 -14.07
N TYR A 196 4.23 3.89 -14.10
CA TYR A 196 3.65 4.54 -15.29
C TYR A 196 4.13 5.99 -15.38
N HIS A 197 4.12 6.52 -16.61
CA HIS A 197 4.49 7.90 -16.88
C HIS A 197 3.27 8.67 -17.39
N ASN A 198 2.73 9.53 -16.54
CA ASN A 198 1.72 10.51 -16.90
C ASN A 198 2.20 11.88 -16.38
N SER A 199 2.98 12.60 -17.19
CA SER A 199 3.66 13.83 -16.78
C SER A 199 2.73 15.02 -16.50
N ILE A 200 1.46 14.92 -16.90
CA ILE A 200 0.46 15.97 -16.69
C ILE A 200 -0.48 15.64 -15.52
N GLN A 201 -0.45 14.40 -15.01
CA GLN A 201 -1.29 14.00 -13.88
C GLN A 201 -0.86 14.73 -12.62
N LYS A 202 -1.85 15.30 -11.91
CA LYS A 202 -1.60 15.97 -10.63
C LYS A 202 -1.88 15.04 -9.47
N LEU A 203 -0.94 14.96 -8.54
CA LEU A 203 -1.00 14.09 -7.37
C LEU A 203 -1.13 14.93 -6.10
N TYR A 204 -2.15 14.66 -5.28
CA TYR A 204 -2.43 15.37 -4.03
C TYR A 204 -2.57 14.40 -2.86
N CYS A 205 -1.83 14.66 -1.79
CA CYS A 205 -1.95 13.95 -0.52
C CYS A 205 -2.52 14.90 0.55
N HIS A 206 -3.77 14.69 0.96
CA HIS A 206 -4.50 15.54 1.91
C HIS A 206 -4.20 15.17 3.36
N ARG A 207 -2.98 15.46 3.85
CA ARG A 207 -2.57 15.13 5.23
C ARG A 207 -3.33 15.92 6.29
N TYR A 208 -3.72 17.17 6.01
CA TYR A 208 -4.48 18.01 6.96
C TYR A 208 -5.79 17.38 7.46
N ILE A 209 -6.33 16.42 6.71
CA ILE A 209 -7.59 15.73 7.04
C ILE A 209 -7.39 14.67 8.13
N ARG A 210 -6.16 14.17 8.35
CA ARG A 210 -5.87 13.22 9.42
C ARG A 210 -5.84 13.92 10.78
N ILE A 211 -7.01 14.13 11.36
CA ILE A 211 -7.16 14.71 12.71
C ILE A 211 -6.67 13.69 13.76
N GLY A 212 -5.77 14.14 14.65
CA GLY A 212 -5.54 13.47 15.94
C GLY A 212 -4.62 12.25 15.97
N SER A 213 -3.74 12.07 14.99
CA SER A 213 -2.74 11.01 15.05
C SER A 213 -1.35 11.57 15.34
N PHE A 214 -0.58 10.86 16.17
CA PHE A 214 0.88 10.98 16.30
C PHE A 214 1.60 11.01 14.92
N LEU A 215 0.90 10.64 13.85
CA LEU A 215 1.33 10.75 12.45
C LEU A 215 1.45 12.19 11.93
N SER A 216 0.91 13.21 12.61
CA SER A 216 1.22 14.60 12.26
C SER A 216 2.69 14.94 12.52
N SER A 217 3.33 14.24 13.47
CA SER A 217 4.77 14.32 13.75
C SER A 217 5.62 13.28 13.04
N ILE A 218 5.01 12.27 12.41
CA ILE A 218 5.76 11.25 11.66
C ILE A 218 6.01 11.79 10.25
N GLU A 219 7.26 11.66 9.79
CA GLU A 219 7.66 12.03 8.44
C GLU A 219 6.84 11.25 7.40
N ILE A 220 6.57 11.91 6.28
CA ILE A 220 5.90 11.28 5.14
C ILE A 220 6.77 10.10 4.70
N PRO A 221 6.17 8.93 4.38
CA PRO A 221 6.92 7.86 3.76
C PRO A 221 7.74 8.37 2.58
N HIS A 222 8.91 7.77 2.36
CA HIS A 222 9.71 8.09 1.19
C HIS A 222 8.87 7.85 -0.06
N HIS A 223 8.89 8.80 -0.99
CA HIS A 223 8.08 8.78 -2.20
C HIS A 223 8.89 9.23 -3.42
N LYS A 224 8.58 8.66 -4.59
CA LYS A 224 9.31 8.95 -5.84
C LYS A 224 8.53 9.82 -6.81
N LYS A 225 7.21 9.85 -6.71
CA LYS A 225 6.39 10.73 -7.56
C LYS A 225 6.29 12.12 -6.97
N GLU A 226 6.05 13.11 -7.81
CA GLU A 226 5.91 14.50 -7.38
C GLU A 226 4.53 14.74 -6.76
N TRP A 227 4.40 14.47 -5.45
CA TRP A 227 3.17 14.67 -4.70
C TRP A 227 3.06 16.09 -4.15
N ASN A 228 1.90 16.72 -4.37
CA ASN A 228 1.50 17.92 -3.65
C ASN A 228 0.98 17.52 -2.27
N ILE A 229 1.85 17.58 -1.27
CA ILE A 229 1.49 17.26 0.11
C ILE A 229 0.79 18.48 0.75
N LEU A 230 -0.48 18.31 1.09
CA LEU A 230 -1.30 19.36 1.72
C LEU A 230 -1.36 19.13 3.23
N ASN A 231 -0.61 19.95 3.98
CA ASN A 231 -0.61 19.92 5.46
C ASN A 231 -1.60 20.91 6.09
N GLU A 232 -2.14 21.82 5.29
CA GLU A 232 -3.18 22.79 5.69
C GLU A 232 -4.29 22.80 4.64
N LYS A 233 -5.51 23.22 5.03
CA LYS A 233 -6.62 23.39 4.10
C LYS A 233 -6.36 24.67 3.27
N LEU A 234 -6.29 24.52 1.95
CA LEU A 234 -6.23 25.63 1.00
C LEU A 234 -7.52 26.47 1.01
#